data_AF-A0A4R4TCS2-F1
#
_entry.id   AF-A0A4R4TCS2-F1
#
_cell.length_a   1.000
_cell.length_b   1.000
_cell.length_c   1.000
_cell.angle_alpha   90.00
_cell.angle_beta   90.00
_cell.angle_gamma   90.00
#
_symmetry.space_group_name_H-M   'P 1'
#
loop_
_entity.id
_entity.type
_entity.pdbx_description
1 polymer ?
#
loop_
_entity_poly.entity_id
_entity_poly.type
_entity_poly.pdbx_seq_one_letter_code
_entity_poly.pdbx_strand_id
1 'polypeptide(L)'
;MTGEEPYADWESVAAQIPTPEVWLQLGDNEQYATAQSESGHVPASFEEQLRARPDLITEAYVYVVTVTGQQSIHWRDGGRGAEERTVTLAVQCRPGEACALAGRLPTVAF
;
A
#
# COMPACT_ATOMS: atom_id res chain seq x y z
N MET A 1 16.25 -5.03 -16.96
CA MET A 1 15.87 -4.35 -15.71
C MET A 1 15.64 -2.91 -16.08
N THR A 2 14.41 -2.42 -16.03
CA THR A 2 14.14 -1.00 -16.25
C THR A 2 14.81 -0.23 -15.10
N GLY A 3 15.36 0.96 -15.36
CA GLY A 3 16.03 1.77 -14.33
C GLY A 3 15.06 2.45 -13.36
N GLU A 4 13.87 1.87 -13.21
CA GLU A 4 12.78 2.45 -12.43
C GLU A 4 12.91 2.02 -10.97
N GLU A 5 12.78 2.99 -10.09
CA GLU A 5 12.77 2.74 -8.66
C GLU A 5 11.44 2.06 -8.27
N PRO A 6 11.47 1.07 -7.36
CA PRO A 6 10.27 0.31 -6.98
C PRO A 6 9.19 1.16 -6.30
N TYR A 7 9.55 2.36 -5.82
CA TYR A 7 8.65 3.30 -5.15
C TYR A 7 8.84 4.69 -5.76
N ALA A 8 7.78 5.30 -6.28
CA ALA A 8 7.85 6.66 -6.82
C ALA A 8 7.75 7.74 -5.72
N ASP A 9 7.22 7.39 -4.54
CA ASP A 9 7.17 8.25 -3.35
C ASP A 9 7.67 7.46 -2.13
N TRP A 10 9.00 7.46 -1.96
CA TRP A 10 9.64 6.79 -0.83
C TRP A 10 9.31 7.44 0.52
N GLU A 11 9.08 8.76 0.58
CA GLU A 11 8.83 9.46 1.84
C GLU A 11 7.49 9.03 2.46
N SER A 12 6.44 8.91 1.63
CA SER A 12 5.14 8.38 2.04
C SER A 12 5.25 6.95 2.60
N VAL A 13 6.07 6.11 1.96
CA VAL A 13 6.32 4.73 2.41
C VAL A 13 7.12 4.73 3.72
N ALA A 14 8.21 5.49 3.79
CA ALA A 14 9.10 5.55 4.93
C ALA A 14 8.39 6.06 6.19
N ALA A 15 7.43 6.98 6.06
CA ALA A 15 6.62 7.48 7.18
C ALA A 15 5.76 6.38 7.87
N GLN A 16 5.58 5.21 7.24
CA GLN A 16 4.87 4.07 7.84
C GLN A 16 5.81 3.04 8.48
N ILE A 17 7.11 3.19 8.26
CA ILE A 17 8.12 2.28 8.79
C ILE A 17 8.45 2.73 10.21
N PRO A 18 8.43 1.84 11.22
CA PRO A 18 8.86 2.16 12.57
C PRO A 18 10.27 2.75 12.61
N THR A 19 10.58 3.56 13.63
CA THR A 19 11.94 4.07 13.79
C THR A 19 12.93 2.93 14.07
N PRO A 20 14.24 3.10 13.80
CA PRO A 20 15.23 2.05 14.05
C PRO A 20 15.22 1.51 15.49
N GLU A 21 14.97 2.36 16.49
CA GLU A 21 14.89 1.96 17.89
C GLU A 21 13.69 1.05 18.14
N VAL A 22 12.55 1.36 17.52
CA VAL A 22 11.36 0.50 17.57
C VAL A 22 11.66 -0.82 16.87
N TRP A 23 12.32 -0.82 15.71
CA TRP A 23 12.72 -2.05 15.01
C TRP A 23 13.61 -2.96 15.86
N LEU A 24 14.59 -2.39 16.57
CA LEU A 24 15.44 -3.17 17.47
C LEU A 24 14.63 -3.79 18.60
N GLN A 25 13.72 -3.03 19.22
CA GLN A 25 12.84 -3.57 20.24
C GLN A 25 11.92 -4.68 19.71
N LEU A 26 11.37 -4.51 18.51
CA LEU A 26 10.58 -5.55 17.84
C LEU A 26 11.42 -6.81 17.63
N GLY A 27 12.65 -6.67 17.13
CA GLY A 27 13.60 -7.77 16.94
C GLY A 27 13.95 -8.50 18.24
N ASP A 28 14.26 -7.78 19.31
CA ASP A 28 14.59 -8.36 20.63
C ASP A 28 13.43 -9.16 21.23
N ASN A 29 12.18 -8.75 20.94
CA ASN A 29 10.95 -9.43 21.35
C ASN A 29 10.48 -10.50 20.35
N GLU A 30 11.27 -10.76 19.30
CA GLU A 30 10.90 -11.60 18.15
C GLU A 30 9.48 -11.25 17.63
N GLN A 31 9.13 -9.97 17.70
CA GLN A 31 7.85 -9.45 17.25
C GLN A 31 7.94 -9.13 15.77
N TYR A 32 7.13 -9.81 14.97
CA TYR A 32 7.05 -9.59 13.54
C TYR A 32 5.61 -9.61 13.06
N ALA A 33 5.36 -8.82 12.01
CA ALA A 33 4.09 -8.80 11.30
C ALA A 33 4.23 -9.51 9.95
N THR A 34 3.23 -10.30 9.58
CA THR A 34 3.05 -10.81 8.22
C THR A 34 1.75 -10.24 7.67
N ALA A 35 1.66 -10.10 6.35
CA ALA A 35 0.45 -9.62 5.69
C ALA A 35 0.19 -10.44 4.43
N GLN A 36 -1.09 -10.70 4.16
CA GLN A 36 -1.56 -11.27 2.90
C GLN A 36 -2.63 -10.35 2.32
N SER A 37 -2.47 -9.92 1.07
CA SER A 37 -3.50 -9.21 0.33
C SER A 37 -4.52 -10.20 -0.23
N GLU A 38 -5.79 -9.97 0.04
CA GLU A 38 -6.88 -10.82 -0.45
C GLU A 38 -7.49 -10.27 -1.74
N SER A 39 -7.64 -8.95 -1.83
CA SER A 39 -8.12 -8.30 -3.05
C SER A 39 -7.68 -6.84 -3.14
N GLY A 40 -7.70 -6.31 -4.37
CA GLY A 40 -7.51 -4.90 -4.67
C GLY A 40 -8.60 -4.45 -5.65
N HIS A 41 -9.28 -3.36 -5.32
CA HIS A 41 -10.36 -2.80 -6.13
C HIS A 41 -10.17 -1.30 -6.33
N VAL A 42 -10.52 -0.82 -7.51
CA VAL A 42 -10.64 0.61 -7.76
C VAL A 42 -11.94 1.10 -7.10
N PRO A 43 -11.93 2.18 -6.30
CA PRO A 43 -13.16 2.69 -5.67
C PRO A 43 -14.20 3.09 -6.73
N ALA A 44 -15.48 2.77 -6.50
CA ALA A 44 -16.56 3.09 -7.45
C ALA A 44 -16.65 4.61 -7.71
N SER A 45 -16.42 5.41 -6.67
CA SER A 45 -16.36 6.87 -6.74
C SER A 45 -15.23 7.38 -7.64
N PHE A 46 -14.11 6.66 -7.71
CA PHE A 46 -13.02 6.95 -8.65
C PHE A 46 -13.46 6.60 -10.07
N GLU A 47 -14.03 5.42 -10.31
CA GLU A 47 -14.53 5.03 -11.64
C GLU A 47 -15.57 6.01 -12.20
N GLU A 48 -16.46 6.54 -11.36
CA GLU A 48 -17.42 7.56 -11.75
C GLU A 48 -16.73 8.86 -12.18
N GLN A 49 -15.75 9.33 -11.41
CA GLN A 49 -14.96 10.51 -11.76
C GLN A 49 -14.16 10.30 -13.05
N LEU A 50 -13.59 9.11 -13.25
CA LEU A 50 -12.90 8.75 -14.49
C LEU A 50 -13.83 8.76 -15.69
N ARG A 51 -15.04 8.21 -15.54
CA ARG A 51 -16.06 8.25 -16.60
C ARG A 51 -16.48 9.68 -16.92
N ALA A 52 -16.54 10.55 -15.91
CA ALA A 52 -16.89 11.96 -16.08
C ALA A 52 -15.72 12.80 -16.66
N ARG A 53 -14.48 12.43 -16.35
CA ARG A 53 -13.25 13.19 -16.66
C ARG A 53 -12.11 12.23 -17.06
N PRO A 54 -12.21 11.58 -18.23
CA PRO A 54 -11.21 10.60 -18.67
C PRO A 54 -9.84 11.25 -18.97
N ASP A 55 -9.81 12.57 -19.21
CA ASP A 55 -8.60 13.36 -19.45
C ASP A 55 -7.61 13.35 -18.28
N LEU A 56 -8.10 13.16 -17.05
CA LEU A 56 -7.29 13.24 -15.83
C LEU A 56 -6.34 12.04 -15.65
N ILE A 57 -6.67 10.87 -16.22
CA ILE A 57 -5.78 9.69 -16.16
C ILE A 57 -4.64 9.80 -17.15
N THR A 58 -4.89 10.38 -18.33
CA THR A 58 -3.93 10.38 -19.44
C THR A 58 -2.67 11.18 -19.16
N GLU A 59 -2.69 12.10 -18.20
CA GLU A 59 -1.49 12.87 -17.81
C GLU A 59 -0.65 12.19 -16.73
N ALA A 60 -1.28 11.58 -15.72
CA ALA A 60 -0.58 11.09 -14.54
C ALA A 60 -0.36 9.56 -14.54
N TYR A 61 -1.24 8.80 -15.22
CA TYR A 61 -1.31 7.34 -15.16
C TYR A 61 -1.41 6.77 -13.72
N VAL A 62 -1.99 7.54 -12.79
CA VAL A 62 -2.15 7.15 -11.38
C VAL A 62 -3.57 6.67 -11.11
N TYR A 63 -3.67 5.49 -10.52
CA TYR A 63 -4.92 4.82 -10.15
C TYR A 63 -5.02 4.71 -8.64
N VAL A 64 -6.20 4.98 -8.10
CA VAL A 64 -6.49 4.73 -6.69
C VAL A 64 -7.00 3.31 -6.54
N VAL A 65 -6.34 2.52 -5.69
CA VAL A 65 -6.69 1.12 -5.42
C VAL A 65 -6.86 0.94 -3.92
N THR A 66 -8.03 0.48 -3.50
CA THR A 66 -8.26 0.03 -2.13
C THR A 66 -7.92 -1.46 -2.06
N VAL A 67 -6.94 -1.80 -1.23
CA VAL A 67 -6.46 -3.15 -0.97
C VAL A 67 -6.96 -3.60 0.39
N THR A 68 -7.61 -4.75 0.42
CA THR A 68 -7.99 -5.44 1.66
C THR A 68 -7.12 -6.67 1.85
N GLY A 69 -6.78 -6.96 3.10
CA GLY A 69 -5.99 -8.12 3.43
C GLY A 69 -6.00 -8.40 4.92
N GLN A 70 -5.30 -9.46 5.30
CA GLN A 70 -5.13 -9.84 6.69
C GLN A 70 -3.70 -9.57 7.11
N GLN A 71 -3.53 -8.84 8.21
CA GLN A 71 -2.25 -8.76 8.90
C GLN A 71 -2.26 -9.69 10.11
N SER A 72 -1.13 -10.33 10.38
CA SER A 72 -0.92 -11.14 11.59
C SER A 72 0.33 -10.65 12.32
N ILE A 73 0.25 -10.53 13.63
CA ILE A 73 1.39 -10.18 14.50
C ILE A 73 1.71 -11.40 15.36
N HIS A 74 3.01 -11.68 15.51
CA HIS A 74 3.55 -12.75 16.31
C HIS A 74 4.47 -12.19 17.40
N TRP A 75 4.55 -12.88 18.54
CA TRP A 75 5.41 -12.54 19.67
C TRP A 75 6.13 -13.79 20.19
N ARG A 76 7.31 -13.60 20.77
CA ARG A 76 8.15 -14.65 21.37
C ARG A 76 7.41 -15.61 22.31
N ASP A 77 6.54 -15.11 23.19
CA ASP A 77 5.87 -15.92 24.22
C ASP A 77 4.52 -16.52 23.75
N GLY A 78 4.32 -16.66 22.44
CA GLY A 78 3.13 -17.31 21.88
C GLY A 78 1.89 -16.43 21.74
N GLY A 79 2.03 -15.12 21.98
CA GLY A 79 1.04 -14.14 21.56
C GLY A 79 0.86 -14.20 20.04
N ARG A 80 -0.40 -14.12 19.58
CA ARG A 80 -0.74 -13.97 18.17
C ARG A 80 -2.02 -13.17 18.02
N GLY A 81 -2.08 -12.33 17.00
CA GLY A 81 -3.26 -11.54 16.68
C GLY A 81 -3.34 -11.37 15.18
N ALA A 82 -4.54 -11.57 14.61
CA ALA A 82 -4.81 -11.34 13.20
C ALA A 82 -5.93 -10.31 13.08
N GLU A 83 -5.80 -9.39 12.14
CA GLU A 83 -6.77 -8.34 11.90
C GLU A 83 -6.92 -8.11 10.40
N GLU A 84 -8.14 -7.93 9.95
CA GLU A 84 -8.41 -7.41 8.60
C GLU A 84 -7.96 -5.96 8.54
N ARG A 85 -7.25 -5.61 7.48
CA ARG A 85 -6.81 -4.26 7.21
C ARG A 85 -7.15 -3.87 5.79
N THR A 86 -7.56 -2.61 5.68
CA THR A 86 -7.83 -1.95 4.41
C THR A 86 -6.88 -0.77 4.27
N VAL A 87 -6.23 -0.67 3.12
CA VAL A 87 -5.34 0.45 2.78
C VAL A 87 -5.67 0.94 1.39
N THR A 88 -5.59 2.25 1.17
CA THR A 88 -5.73 2.83 -0.17
C THR A 88 -4.36 3.22 -0.69
N LEU A 89 -4.05 2.78 -1.90
CA LEU A 89 -2.78 2.97 -2.59
C LEU A 89 -2.99 3.81 -3.85
N ALA A 90 -2.02 4.66 -4.16
CA ALA A 90 -1.85 5.26 -5.47
C ALA A 90 -0.88 4.39 -6.26
N VAL A 91 -1.32 3.83 -7.38
CA VAL A 91 -0.52 2.95 -8.24
C VAL A 91 -0.34 3.63 -9.59
N GLN A 92 0.90 3.80 -10.04
CA GLN A 92 1.19 4.35 -11.37
C GLN A 92 1.39 3.21 -12.36
N CYS A 93 0.62 3.20 -13.44
CA CYS A 93 0.70 2.19 -14.50
C CYS A 93 0.83 2.86 -15.86
N ARG A 94 2.05 2.94 -16.40
CA ARG A 94 2.31 3.52 -17.72
C ARG A 94 2.21 2.48 -18.84
N PRO A 95 1.82 2.87 -20.06
CA PRO A 95 1.76 1.94 -21.18
C PRO A 95 3.12 1.30 -21.47
N GLY A 96 3.18 -0.04 -21.45
CA GLY A 96 4.40 -0.80 -21.74
C GLY A 96 5.37 -0.94 -20.57
N GLU A 97 5.04 -0.42 -19.41
CA GLU A 97 5.85 -0.50 -18.18
C GLU A 97 5.10 -1.27 -17.08
N ALA A 98 5.84 -1.81 -16.13
CA ALA A 98 5.25 -2.43 -14.95
C ALA A 98 4.66 -1.35 -14.03
N CYS A 99 3.56 -1.66 -13.35
CA CYS A 99 3.00 -0.72 -12.38
C CYS A 99 3.93 -0.55 -11.17
N ALA A 100 4.04 0.68 -10.67
CA ALA A 100 4.81 1.03 -9.49
C ALA A 100 3.92 1.64 -8.40
N LEU A 101 4.28 1.44 -7.13
CA LEU A 101 3.60 2.10 -6.02
C LEU A 101 4.01 3.58 -6.01
N ALA A 102 3.01 4.45 -6.22
CA ALA A 102 3.19 5.90 -6.23
C ALA A 102 2.87 6.56 -4.89
N GLY A 103 2.19 5.87 -3.98
CA GLY A 103 1.98 6.36 -2.61
C GLY A 103 0.94 5.56 -1.84
N ARG A 104 0.88 5.78 -0.52
CA ARG A 104 -0.19 5.28 0.35
C ARG A 104 -1.02 6.45 0.86
N LEU A 105 -2.33 6.35 0.72
CA LEU A 105 -3.26 7.34 1.21
C LEU A 105 -3.58 7.10 2.70
N PRO A 106 -3.70 8.17 3.51
CA PRO A 106 -3.95 8.06 4.95
C PRO A 106 -5.38 7.60 5.29
N THR A 107 -6.30 7.68 4.33
CA THR A 107 -7.71 7.34 4.48
C THR A 107 -8.10 6.20 3.54
N VAL A 108 -8.96 5.31 4.02
CA VAL A 108 -9.60 4.28 3.20
C VAL A 108 -10.67 4.94 2.33
N ALA A 109 -10.50 4.84 1.02
CA ALA A 109 -11.53 5.21 0.05
C ALA A 109 -12.51 4.04 -0.11
N PHE A 110 -13.78 4.30 0.22
CA PHE A 110 -14.92 3.41 -0.03
C PHE A 110 -15.57 3.73 -1.38
#